data_AF-A0A958VV96-F1
#
_entry.id   AF-A0A958VV96-F1
#
_cell.length_a   1.000
_cell.length_b   1.000
_cell.length_c   1.000
_cell.angle_alpha   90.00
_cell.angle_beta   90.00
_cell.angle_gamma   90.00
#
_symmetry.space_group_name_H-M   'P 1'
#
loop_
_entity.id
_entity.type
_entity.pdbx_description
1 polymer ?
#
loop_
_entity_poly.entity_id
_entity_poly.type
_entity_poly.pdbx_seq_one_letter_code
_entity_poly.pdbx_strand_id
1 'polypeptide(L)'
;MKTIILILLAFCINWCIAQEAQFTFVFLNTRTDKPELPKEELDQLMQGHLANIRRLVKEGKMIMAGPFDGGGGIFIMNSNSVDSVKNWLKTDPGIQAERWRLEYFPYIPRVGSACTAKEDAEMVQYQFIRYTSNITKFNVQKAGETFKKHDDYLKQIIKTGNVVAEGIFPNRDGGILVMQGDVDRNLIEADPSMADAVFTIDFKKLWVMKGSFCETQ
;
A
#
# COMPACT_ATOMS: atom_id res chain seq x y z
N MET A 1 -49.65 -23.42 -40.65
CA MET A 1 -49.85 -22.82 -39.32
C MET A 1 -48.92 -23.48 -38.32
N LYS A 2 -48.31 -22.67 -37.45
CA LYS A 2 -47.45 -22.99 -36.28
C LYS A 2 -45.94 -23.05 -36.53
N THR A 3 -45.38 -21.86 -36.67
CA THR A 3 -43.98 -21.54 -36.35
C THR A 3 -43.79 -21.66 -34.83
N ILE A 4 -42.89 -22.53 -34.37
CA ILE A 4 -42.46 -22.59 -32.96
C ILE A 4 -41.16 -21.78 -32.87
N ILE A 5 -41.24 -20.61 -32.21
CA ILE A 5 -40.08 -19.79 -31.86
C ILE A 5 -39.64 -20.24 -30.47
N LEU A 6 -38.51 -20.94 -30.38
CA LEU A 6 -37.82 -21.20 -29.13
C LEU A 6 -37.13 -19.90 -28.69
N ILE A 7 -37.65 -19.24 -27.66
CA ILE A 7 -36.99 -18.12 -27.01
C ILE A 7 -36.00 -18.69 -26.00
N LEU A 8 -34.71 -18.71 -26.37
CA LEU A 8 -33.60 -18.92 -25.45
C LEU A 8 -33.45 -17.66 -24.58
N LEU A 9 -33.98 -17.71 -23.36
CA LEU A 9 -33.71 -16.69 -22.34
C LEU A 9 -32.26 -16.87 -21.87
N ALA A 10 -31.34 -16.10 -22.43
CA ALA A 10 -29.97 -15.99 -21.91
C ALA A 10 -30.03 -15.23 -20.58
N PHE A 11 -30.00 -15.96 -19.47
CA PHE A 11 -29.81 -15.42 -18.14
C PHE A 11 -28.37 -14.90 -18.04
N CYS A 12 -28.16 -13.62 -18.39
CA CYS A 12 -26.92 -12.92 -18.08
C CYS A 12 -26.84 -12.74 -16.56
N ILE A 13 -26.28 -13.74 -15.87
CA ILE A 13 -25.83 -13.56 -14.50
C ILE A 13 -24.67 -12.57 -14.59
N ASN A 14 -24.97 -11.30 -14.32
CA ASN A 14 -23.96 -10.31 -14.01
C ASN A 14 -23.27 -10.78 -12.73
N TRP A 15 -22.19 -11.55 -12.87
CA TRP A 15 -21.21 -11.70 -11.81
C TRP A 15 -20.65 -10.30 -11.53
N CYS A 16 -21.15 -9.71 -10.46
CA CYS A 16 -20.45 -8.65 -9.76
C CYS A 16 -19.17 -9.30 -9.21
N ILE A 17 -18.12 -9.36 -10.01
CA ILE A 17 -16.80 -9.72 -9.52
C ILE A 17 -16.41 -8.58 -8.59
N ALA A 18 -16.51 -8.83 -7.27
CA ALA A 18 -15.85 -7.99 -6.30
C ALA A 18 -14.37 -7.99 -6.67
N GLN A 19 -13.78 -6.82 -6.86
CA GLN A 19 -12.36 -6.71 -7.19
C GLN A 19 -11.56 -7.23 -6.00
N GLU A 20 -11.11 -8.48 -6.07
CA GLU A 20 -10.26 -9.06 -5.04
C GLU A 20 -8.96 -8.26 -4.96
N ALA A 21 -8.48 -8.03 -3.74
CA ALA A 21 -7.13 -7.51 -3.55
C ALA A 21 -6.18 -8.38 -4.37
N GLN A 22 -5.31 -7.76 -5.15
CA GLN A 22 -4.30 -8.47 -5.95
C GLN A 22 -2.93 -8.41 -5.26
N PHE A 23 -2.72 -7.38 -4.44
CA PHE A 23 -1.43 -7.05 -3.87
C PHE A 23 -1.43 -7.17 -2.35
N THR A 24 -0.23 -7.31 -1.78
CA THR A 24 0.00 -7.15 -0.35
C THR A 24 1.01 -6.03 -0.15
N PHE A 25 0.61 -5.03 0.62
CA PHE A 25 1.48 -3.99 1.13
C PHE A 25 2.21 -4.51 2.35
N VAL A 26 3.53 -4.37 2.39
CA VAL A 26 4.35 -4.77 3.53
C VAL A 26 5.08 -3.56 4.05
N PHE A 27 4.84 -3.20 5.31
CA PHE A 27 5.59 -2.15 5.99
C PHE A 27 6.79 -2.74 6.71
N LEU A 28 7.96 -2.16 6.49
CA LEU A 28 9.21 -2.51 7.17
C LEU A 28 9.47 -1.44 8.25
N ASN A 29 9.00 -1.68 9.46
CA ASN A 29 9.20 -0.73 10.56
C ASN A 29 10.54 -0.99 11.25
N THR A 30 11.42 0.01 11.28
CA THR A 30 12.72 -0.13 11.93
C THR A 30 12.56 -0.51 13.40
N ARG A 31 13.25 -1.56 13.83
CA ARG A 31 13.30 -1.93 15.24
C ARG A 31 14.22 -0.99 16.02
N THR A 32 13.72 -0.44 17.11
CA THR A 32 14.50 0.34 18.08
C THR A 32 15.24 -0.55 19.08
N ASP A 33 14.79 -1.80 19.23
CA ASP A 33 15.33 -2.82 20.13
C ASP A 33 16.31 -3.79 19.45
N LYS A 34 16.73 -3.48 18.21
CA LYS A 34 17.66 -4.34 17.46
C LYS A 34 19.09 -4.21 18.03
N PRO A 35 19.87 -5.30 18.11
CA PRO A 35 21.26 -5.21 18.54
C PRO A 35 22.06 -4.32 17.60
N GLU A 36 23.02 -3.58 18.16
CA GLU A 36 24.04 -2.91 17.36
C GLU A 36 24.93 -3.95 16.69
N LEU A 37 25.24 -3.72 15.43
CA LEU A 37 26.13 -4.57 14.64
C LEU A 37 27.24 -3.70 14.07
N PRO A 38 28.44 -4.25 13.87
CA PRO A 38 29.51 -3.58 13.14
C PRO A 38 29.04 -3.09 11.77
N LYS A 39 29.62 -1.98 11.31
CA LYS A 39 29.27 -1.39 10.01
C LYS A 39 29.38 -2.39 8.85
N GLU A 40 30.43 -3.20 8.85
CA GLU A 40 30.65 -4.20 7.80
C GLU A 40 29.53 -5.24 7.75
N GLU A 41 29.06 -5.74 8.90
CA GLU A 41 27.94 -6.67 8.98
C GLU A 41 26.63 -6.02 8.53
N LEU A 42 26.40 -4.75 8.90
CA LEU A 42 25.24 -4.00 8.42
C LEU A 42 25.26 -3.82 6.90
N ASP A 43 26.42 -3.49 6.34
CA ASP A 43 26.60 -3.28 4.91
C ASP A 43 26.37 -4.62 4.16
N GLN A 44 26.84 -5.75 4.68
CA GLN A 44 26.56 -7.08 4.13
C GLN A 44 25.07 -7.44 4.18
N LEU A 45 24.39 -7.20 5.30
CA LEU A 45 22.95 -7.44 5.43
C LEU A 45 22.15 -6.60 4.41
N MET A 46 22.51 -5.32 4.26
CA MET A 46 21.84 -4.43 3.31
C MET A 46 22.11 -4.80 1.85
N GLN A 47 23.32 -5.24 1.51
CA GLN A 47 23.62 -5.78 0.17
C GLN A 47 22.77 -7.02 -0.13
N GLY A 48 22.67 -7.93 0.83
CA GLY A 48 21.83 -9.12 0.74
C GLY A 48 20.34 -8.79 0.59
N HIS A 49 19.84 -7.82 1.35
CA HIS A 49 18.49 -7.29 1.26
C HIS A 49 18.18 -6.75 -0.16
N LEU A 50 19.06 -5.89 -0.70
CA LEU A 50 18.89 -5.35 -2.06
C LEU A 50 18.98 -6.44 -3.14
N ALA A 51 19.86 -7.43 -2.97
CA ALA A 51 19.94 -8.57 -3.88
C ALA A 51 18.65 -9.42 -3.85
N ASN A 52 18.07 -9.63 -2.67
CA ASN A 52 16.81 -10.34 -2.50
C ASN A 52 15.63 -9.58 -3.16
N ILE A 53 15.55 -8.27 -2.98
CA ILE A 53 14.56 -7.41 -3.66
C ILE A 53 14.66 -7.60 -5.18
N ARG A 54 15.85 -7.42 -5.77
CA ARG A 54 16.06 -7.57 -7.22
C ARG A 54 15.64 -8.95 -7.72
N ARG A 55 15.96 -10.01 -6.99
CA ARG A 55 15.55 -11.38 -7.32
C ARG A 55 14.03 -11.53 -7.29
N LEU A 56 13.35 -11.04 -6.24
CA LEU A 56 11.89 -11.14 -6.11
C LEU A 56 11.15 -10.31 -7.16
N VAL A 57 11.69 -9.16 -7.56
CA VAL A 57 11.18 -8.37 -8.69
C VAL A 57 11.35 -9.15 -10.01
N LYS A 58 12.53 -9.71 -10.27
CA LYS A 58 12.79 -10.53 -11.46
C LYS A 58 11.89 -11.78 -11.54
N GLU A 59 11.56 -12.37 -10.39
CA GLU A 59 10.64 -13.50 -10.28
C GLU A 59 9.15 -13.09 -10.38
N GLY A 60 8.83 -11.80 -10.52
CA GLY A 60 7.46 -11.29 -10.58
C GLY A 60 6.69 -11.38 -9.27
N LYS A 61 7.37 -11.65 -8.15
CA LYS A 61 6.80 -11.79 -6.81
C LYS A 61 6.66 -10.47 -6.07
N MET A 62 7.54 -9.51 -6.37
CA MET A 62 7.51 -8.16 -5.83
C MET A 62 7.31 -7.18 -6.99
N ILE A 63 6.35 -6.27 -6.86
CA ILE A 63 6.09 -5.23 -7.85
C ILE A 63 7.08 -4.08 -7.68
N MET A 64 7.30 -3.67 -6.43
CA MET A 64 8.19 -2.56 -6.08
C MET A 64 8.65 -2.64 -4.62
N ALA A 65 9.72 -1.89 -4.34
CA ALA A 65 10.24 -1.63 -3.01
C ALA A 65 10.72 -0.17 -2.93
N GLY A 66 10.58 0.44 -1.77
CA GLY A 66 11.05 1.81 -1.54
C GLY A 66 11.33 2.10 -0.08
N PRO A 67 12.50 2.69 0.27
CA PRO A 67 12.75 3.11 1.63
C PRO A 67 11.96 4.37 1.97
N PHE A 68 11.67 4.53 3.26
CA PHE A 68 11.24 5.80 3.81
C PHE A 68 12.44 6.61 4.30
N ASP A 69 12.35 7.94 4.21
CA ASP A 69 13.26 8.82 4.94
C ASP A 69 13.22 8.53 6.44
N GLY A 70 14.39 8.52 7.08
CA GLY A 70 14.53 8.18 8.50
C GLY A 70 14.45 6.69 8.81
N GLY A 71 14.38 5.83 7.77
CA GLY A 71 14.51 4.39 7.89
C GLY A 71 13.19 3.63 7.79
N GLY A 72 13.34 2.31 7.59
CA GLY A 72 12.22 1.45 7.21
C GLY A 72 11.86 1.63 5.73
N GLY A 73 10.70 1.15 5.34
CA GLY A 73 10.24 1.25 3.96
C GLY A 73 9.00 0.42 3.70
N ILE A 74 8.74 0.21 2.42
CA ILE A 74 7.60 -0.57 1.94
C ILE A 74 8.05 -1.59 0.90
N PHE A 75 7.31 -2.69 0.84
CA PHE A 75 7.21 -3.53 -0.34
C PHE A 75 5.77 -3.59 -0.82
N ILE A 76 5.56 -3.67 -2.14
CA ILE A 76 4.28 -4.08 -2.70
C ILE A 76 4.49 -5.41 -3.43
N MET A 77 3.81 -6.44 -2.94
CA MET A 77 3.99 -7.82 -3.37
C MET A 77 2.87 -8.23 -4.32
N ASN A 78 3.19 -9.04 -5.32
CA ASN A 78 2.27 -9.50 -6.35
C ASN A 78 1.46 -10.73 -5.89
N SER A 79 0.82 -10.62 -4.73
CA SER A 79 -0.08 -11.63 -4.19
C SER A 79 -0.93 -11.02 -3.10
N ASN A 80 -2.17 -11.50 -2.97
CA ASN A 80 -3.05 -11.20 -1.84
C ASN A 80 -2.94 -12.22 -0.69
N SER A 81 -2.16 -13.28 -0.87
CA SER A 81 -1.90 -14.30 0.15
C SER A 81 -0.75 -13.84 1.05
N VAL A 82 -1.09 -13.35 2.24
CA VAL A 82 -0.12 -12.95 3.27
C VAL A 82 0.86 -14.08 3.58
N ASP A 83 0.41 -15.34 3.60
CA ASP A 83 1.27 -16.49 3.88
C ASP A 83 2.30 -16.74 2.76
N SER A 84 1.88 -16.60 1.50
CA SER A 84 2.79 -16.69 0.34
C SER A 84 3.85 -15.58 0.41
N VAL A 85 3.42 -14.36 0.72
CA VAL A 85 4.31 -13.20 0.87
C VAL A 85 5.32 -13.41 2.00
N LYS A 86 4.86 -13.85 3.18
CA LYS A 86 5.75 -14.22 4.29
C LYS A 86 6.79 -15.25 3.87
N ASN A 87 6.38 -16.28 3.12
CA ASN A 87 7.29 -17.31 2.63
C ASN A 87 8.35 -16.76 1.66
N TRP A 88 7.99 -15.83 0.79
CA TRP A 88 8.95 -15.18 -0.11
C TRP A 88 9.92 -14.26 0.62
N LEU A 89 9.46 -13.56 1.66
CA LEU A 89 10.30 -12.63 2.43
C LEU A 89 11.25 -13.32 3.42
N LYS A 90 11.02 -14.59 3.77
CA LYS A 90 11.92 -15.38 4.63
C LYS A 90 13.34 -15.51 4.10
N THR A 91 13.57 -15.28 2.81
CA THR A 91 14.91 -15.36 2.19
C THR A 91 15.72 -14.07 2.31
N ASP A 92 15.15 -13.00 2.88
CA ASP A 92 15.82 -11.72 3.02
C ASP A 92 16.75 -11.70 4.25
N PRO A 93 18.07 -11.48 4.08
CA PRO A 93 19.00 -11.50 5.20
C PRO A 93 18.70 -10.45 6.27
N GLY A 94 18.23 -9.26 5.89
CA GLY A 94 17.89 -8.21 6.85
C GLY A 94 16.62 -8.51 7.63
N ILE A 95 15.67 -9.23 7.01
CA ILE A 95 14.48 -9.74 7.73
C ILE A 95 14.85 -10.88 8.67
N GLN A 96 15.72 -11.81 8.25
CA GLN A 96 16.22 -12.89 9.09
C GLN A 96 17.01 -12.37 10.30
N ALA A 97 17.82 -11.32 10.10
CA ALA A 97 18.51 -10.61 11.17
C ALA A 97 17.60 -9.69 12.00
N GLU A 98 16.28 -9.80 11.81
CA GLU A 98 15.23 -9.05 12.48
C GLU A 98 15.50 -7.54 12.57
N ARG A 99 15.95 -6.92 11.47
CA ARG A 99 16.20 -5.46 11.45
C ARG A 99 14.90 -4.64 11.43
N TRP A 100 13.79 -5.26 11.01
CA TRP A 100 12.47 -4.63 10.89
C TRP A 100 11.35 -5.48 11.50
N ARG A 101 10.30 -4.83 12.01
CA ARG A 101 8.99 -5.44 12.27
C ARG A 101 8.14 -5.29 11.03
N LEU A 102 7.64 -6.42 10.53
CA LEU A 102 6.87 -6.47 9.30
C LEU A 102 5.38 -6.45 9.60
N GLU A 103 4.65 -5.54 8.95
CA GLU A 103 3.19 -5.57 8.91
C GLU A 103 2.74 -5.88 7.48
N TYR A 104 1.71 -6.72 7.33
CA TYR A 104 1.25 -7.20 6.03
C TYR A 104 -0.22 -6.86 5.87
N PHE A 105 -0.57 -6.15 4.80
CA PHE A 105 -1.93 -5.76 4.51
C PHE A 105 -2.28 -6.11 3.07
N PRO A 106 -3.30 -6.94 2.82
CA PRO A 106 -3.91 -6.99 1.50
C PRO A 106 -4.27 -5.57 1.05
N TYR A 107 -4.02 -5.24 -0.20
CA TYR A 107 -4.12 -3.87 -0.70
C TYR A 107 -5.06 -3.80 -1.90
N ILE A 108 -6.02 -2.88 -1.81
CA ILE A 108 -6.98 -2.60 -2.88
C ILE A 108 -6.74 -1.16 -3.36
N PRO A 109 -6.11 -0.96 -4.52
CA PRO A 109 -5.95 0.37 -5.09
C PRO A 109 -7.32 0.93 -5.54
N ARG A 110 -7.53 2.23 -5.33
CA ARG A 110 -8.71 2.98 -5.79
C ARG A 110 -8.33 4.09 -6.78
N VAL A 111 -7.13 4.66 -6.62
CA VAL A 111 -6.47 5.57 -7.57
C VAL A 111 -5.06 5.06 -7.82
N GLY A 112 -4.62 5.10 -9.08
CA GLY A 112 -3.38 4.45 -9.50
C GLY A 112 -3.44 2.94 -9.29
N SER A 113 -2.28 2.30 -9.20
CA SER A 113 -2.14 0.91 -8.76
C SER A 113 -0.68 0.68 -8.36
N ALA A 114 -0.23 -0.57 -8.26
CA ALA A 114 1.18 -0.90 -8.15
C ALA A 114 1.68 -1.36 -9.53
N CYS A 115 2.73 -0.73 -10.03
CA CYS A 115 3.38 -1.06 -11.29
C CYS A 115 4.87 -1.30 -11.10
N THR A 116 5.42 -2.25 -11.84
CA THR A 116 6.86 -2.39 -11.97
C THR A 116 7.35 -1.24 -12.85
N ALA A 117 8.17 -0.36 -12.28
CA ALA A 117 8.79 0.73 -13.02
C ALA A 117 9.75 0.19 -14.10
N LYS A 118 10.04 1.01 -15.11
CA LYS A 118 11.05 0.69 -16.12
C LYS A 118 12.44 0.62 -15.49
N GLU A 119 13.33 -0.18 -16.07
CA GLU A 119 14.70 -0.37 -15.55
C GLU A 119 15.52 0.92 -15.52
N ASP A 120 15.25 1.86 -16.44
CA ASP A 120 15.90 3.16 -16.58
C ASP A 120 15.12 4.32 -15.92
N ALA A 121 14.06 4.01 -15.15
CA ALA A 121 13.26 5.03 -14.50
C ALA A 121 14.05 5.78 -13.42
N GLU A 122 13.87 7.09 -13.38
CA GLU A 122 14.46 7.95 -12.35
C GLU A 122 13.86 7.67 -10.97
N MET A 123 14.65 7.86 -9.92
CA MET A 123 14.14 7.84 -8.54
C MET A 123 13.38 9.13 -8.26
N VAL A 124 12.18 9.00 -7.70
CA VAL A 124 11.32 10.09 -7.27
C VAL A 124 10.99 9.94 -5.79
N GLN A 125 10.73 11.08 -5.16
CA GLN A 125 10.28 11.14 -3.78
C GLN A 125 8.82 11.56 -3.74
N TYR A 126 7.99 10.76 -3.08
CA TYR A 126 6.58 11.05 -2.84
C TYR A 126 6.31 11.34 -1.37
N GLN A 127 5.34 12.20 -1.10
CA GLN A 127 4.74 12.29 0.23
C GLN A 127 3.81 11.10 0.41
N PHE A 128 4.13 10.25 1.38
CA PHE A 128 3.37 9.07 1.74
C PHE A 128 2.61 9.35 3.03
N ILE A 129 1.31 9.11 3.01
CA ILE A 129 0.43 9.22 4.16
C ILE A 129 -0.18 7.84 4.41
N ARG A 130 -0.01 7.32 5.63
CA ARG A 130 -0.70 6.11 6.09
C ARG A 130 -1.83 6.51 7.00
N TYR A 131 -3.04 6.02 6.73
CA TYR A 131 -4.14 6.03 7.66
C TYR A 131 -4.19 4.68 8.38
N THR A 132 -4.20 4.71 9.71
CA THR A 132 -4.29 3.49 10.54
C THR A 132 -5.55 3.57 11.38
N SER A 133 -6.36 2.52 11.35
CA SER A 133 -7.60 2.48 12.13
C SER A 133 -7.36 2.53 13.62
N ASN A 134 -8.15 3.38 14.28
CA ASN A 134 -8.14 3.58 15.73
C ASN A 134 -9.57 3.47 16.28
N ILE A 135 -10.21 2.32 16.02
CA ILE A 135 -11.57 2.07 16.52
C ILE A 135 -11.51 1.62 17.98
N THR A 136 -12.24 2.35 18.82
CA THR A 136 -12.39 2.11 20.25
C THR A 136 -13.86 2.04 20.62
N LYS A 137 -14.15 1.63 21.86
CA LYS A 137 -15.52 1.67 22.41
C LYS A 137 -16.17 3.06 22.40
N PHE A 138 -15.37 4.13 22.26
CA PHE A 138 -15.85 5.52 22.34
C PHE A 138 -16.22 6.11 20.96
N ASN A 139 -15.62 5.62 19.87
CA ASN A 139 -15.84 6.17 18.53
C ASN A 139 -16.51 5.17 17.55
N VAL A 140 -16.64 3.88 17.92
CA VAL A 140 -17.22 2.84 17.07
C VAL A 140 -18.62 3.16 16.55
N GLN A 141 -19.44 3.88 17.33
CA GLN A 141 -20.80 4.24 16.92
C GLN A 141 -20.83 5.23 15.74
N LYS A 142 -19.82 6.10 15.65
CA LYS A 142 -19.68 7.07 14.55
C LYS A 142 -18.89 6.53 13.37
N ALA A 143 -18.05 5.51 13.61
CA ALA A 143 -17.08 5.01 12.65
C ALA A 143 -17.65 4.78 11.25
N GLY A 144 -18.84 4.17 11.13
CA GLY A 144 -19.48 3.94 9.83
C GLY A 144 -19.74 5.23 9.04
N GLU A 145 -20.25 6.28 9.70
CA GLU A 145 -20.48 7.59 9.09
C GLU A 145 -19.14 8.30 8.80
N THR A 146 -18.20 8.22 9.74
CA THR A 146 -16.87 8.82 9.61
C THR A 146 -16.10 8.23 8.42
N PHE A 147 -16.15 6.92 8.19
CA PHE A 147 -15.52 6.30 7.01
C PHE A 147 -16.10 6.83 5.70
N LYS A 148 -17.41 7.04 5.63
CA LYS A 148 -18.04 7.65 4.45
C LYS A 148 -17.57 9.09 4.24
N LYS A 149 -17.51 9.89 5.31
CA LYS A 149 -17.02 11.27 5.26
C LYS A 149 -15.55 11.34 4.83
N HIS A 150 -14.72 10.43 5.34
CA HIS A 150 -13.33 10.26 4.92
C HIS A 150 -13.22 9.93 3.44
N ASP A 151 -13.98 8.96 2.94
CA ASP A 151 -14.00 8.62 1.51
C ASP A 151 -14.43 9.81 0.63
N ASP A 152 -15.43 10.57 1.07
CA ASP A 152 -15.88 11.77 0.35
C ASP A 152 -14.87 12.93 0.44
N TYR A 153 -14.06 12.98 1.50
CA TYR A 153 -12.95 13.92 1.64
C TYR A 153 -11.79 13.55 0.71
N LEU A 154 -11.37 12.28 0.69
CA LEU A 154 -10.32 11.81 -0.23
C LEU A 154 -10.69 12.06 -1.70
N LYS A 155 -11.97 11.89 -2.09
CA LYS A 155 -12.43 12.27 -3.44
C LYS A 155 -12.21 13.75 -3.77
N GLN A 156 -12.24 14.64 -2.79
CA GLN A 156 -11.92 16.06 -2.99
C GLN A 156 -10.42 16.27 -3.11
N ILE A 157 -9.62 15.60 -2.28
CA ILE A 157 -8.15 15.64 -2.35
C ILE A 157 -7.65 15.11 -3.70
N ILE A 158 -8.21 14.01 -4.20
CA ILE A 158 -7.88 13.44 -5.52
C ILE A 158 -8.09 14.45 -6.66
N LYS A 159 -9.13 15.30 -6.58
CA LYS A 159 -9.41 16.33 -7.60
C LYS A 159 -8.36 17.45 -7.65
N THR A 160 -7.48 17.56 -6.66
CA THR A 160 -6.37 18.53 -6.70
C THR A 160 -5.33 18.21 -7.76
N GLY A 161 -5.30 16.96 -8.26
CA GLY A 161 -4.37 16.51 -9.30
C GLY A 161 -3.01 16.03 -8.78
N ASN A 162 -2.71 16.21 -7.48
CA ASN A 162 -1.41 15.84 -6.91
C ASN A 162 -1.37 14.40 -6.36
N VAL A 163 -2.47 13.66 -6.37
CA VAL A 163 -2.55 12.29 -5.87
C VAL A 163 -2.10 11.31 -6.94
N VAL A 164 -1.05 10.52 -6.66
CA VAL A 164 -0.54 9.48 -7.59
C VAL A 164 -1.07 8.09 -7.26
N ALA A 165 -1.31 7.80 -5.97
CA ALA A 165 -1.96 6.58 -5.55
C ALA A 165 -2.83 6.79 -4.32
N GLU A 166 -3.92 6.07 -4.26
CA GLU A 166 -4.78 5.97 -3.08
C GLU A 166 -5.35 4.55 -3.04
N GLY A 167 -5.42 3.97 -1.86
CA GLY A 167 -6.08 2.69 -1.69
C GLY A 167 -6.23 2.28 -0.24
N ILE A 168 -6.98 1.21 -0.06
CA ILE A 168 -7.45 0.77 1.26
C ILE A 168 -6.87 -0.59 1.63
N PHE A 169 -6.79 -0.82 2.93
CA PHE A 169 -6.61 -2.13 3.50
C PHE A 169 -7.98 -2.68 3.92
N PRO A 170 -8.33 -3.94 3.56
CA PRO A 170 -9.60 -4.56 3.93
C PRO A 170 -9.86 -4.57 5.44
N ASN A 171 -11.07 -4.98 5.83
CA ASN A 171 -11.49 -5.05 7.24
C ASN A 171 -11.46 -3.73 7.99
N ARG A 172 -11.38 -2.60 7.26
CA ARG A 172 -11.21 -1.26 7.83
C ARG A 172 -9.91 -1.18 8.62
N ASP A 173 -8.81 -1.70 8.09
CA ASP A 173 -7.48 -1.54 8.70
C ASP A 173 -6.81 -0.20 8.35
N GLY A 174 -7.47 0.62 7.50
CA GLY A 174 -7.00 1.92 7.07
C GLY A 174 -6.66 1.93 5.59
N GLY A 175 -5.61 2.64 5.22
CA GLY A 175 -5.22 2.82 3.83
C GLY A 175 -4.02 3.72 3.65
N ILE A 176 -3.75 4.07 2.39
CA ILE A 176 -2.63 4.92 2.01
C ILE A 176 -3.08 6.02 1.04
N LEU A 177 -2.40 7.14 1.11
CA LEU A 177 -2.46 8.22 0.14
C LEU A 177 -1.03 8.61 -0.23
N VAL A 178 -0.71 8.62 -1.53
CA VAL A 178 0.61 8.96 -2.06
C VAL A 178 0.45 10.17 -2.96
N MET A 179 1.22 11.21 -2.67
CA MET A 179 1.11 12.51 -3.33
C MET A 179 2.45 13.00 -3.87
N GLN A 180 2.38 13.73 -4.98
CA GLN A 180 3.50 14.48 -5.54
C GLN A 180 3.79 15.74 -4.72
N GLY A 181 5.09 16.03 -4.56
CA GLY A 181 5.56 17.24 -3.87
C GLY A 181 5.36 17.21 -2.35
N ASP A 182 5.71 18.32 -1.71
CA ASP A 182 5.41 18.52 -0.29
C ASP A 182 3.92 18.86 -0.13
N VAL A 183 3.27 18.25 0.86
CA VAL A 183 1.84 18.42 1.14
C VAL A 183 1.67 19.21 2.44
N ASP A 184 0.77 20.21 2.42
CA ASP A 184 0.36 20.89 3.65
C ASP A 184 -0.33 19.88 4.58
N ARG A 185 0.26 19.65 5.76
CA ARG A 185 -0.28 18.70 6.74
C ARG A 185 -1.68 19.08 7.18
N ASN A 186 -2.00 20.37 7.25
CA ASN A 186 -3.35 20.83 7.63
C ASN A 186 -4.41 20.37 6.64
N LEU A 187 -4.06 20.24 5.35
CA LEU A 187 -4.97 19.71 4.34
C LEU A 187 -5.33 18.24 4.64
N ILE A 188 -4.36 17.43 5.05
CA ILE A 188 -4.62 16.02 5.35
C ILE A 188 -5.27 15.87 6.73
N GLU A 189 -4.88 16.71 7.69
CA GLU A 189 -5.41 16.70 9.07
C GLU A 189 -6.83 17.26 9.17
N ALA A 190 -7.29 18.02 8.17
CA ALA A 190 -8.68 18.46 8.07
C ALA A 190 -9.67 17.34 7.69
N ASP A 191 -9.18 16.12 7.46
CA ASP A 191 -10.02 14.95 7.24
C ASP A 191 -10.96 14.71 8.44
N PRO A 192 -12.28 14.52 8.23
CA PRO A 192 -13.25 14.29 9.31
C PRO A 192 -12.91 13.13 10.25
N SER A 193 -12.15 12.15 9.76
CA SER A 193 -11.69 11.02 10.57
C SER A 193 -10.72 11.40 11.69
N MET A 194 -10.02 12.53 11.57
CA MET A 194 -9.13 13.05 12.61
C MET A 194 -9.94 13.60 13.78
N ALA A 195 -11.01 14.34 13.50
CA ALA A 195 -11.88 14.92 14.53
C ALA A 195 -12.61 13.83 15.36
N ASP A 196 -13.05 12.76 14.71
CA ASP A 196 -13.68 11.61 15.38
C ASP A 196 -12.65 10.58 15.92
N ALA A 197 -11.35 10.82 15.70
CA ALA A 197 -10.24 9.95 16.07
C ALA A 197 -10.39 8.49 15.59
N VAL A 198 -11.07 8.29 14.45
CA VAL A 198 -11.32 6.97 13.84
C VAL A 198 -10.08 6.47 13.09
N PHE A 199 -9.27 7.38 12.58
CA PHE A 199 -7.94 7.10 12.05
C PHE A 199 -6.87 7.88 12.82
N THR A 200 -5.66 7.33 12.83
CA THR A 200 -4.43 8.09 13.01
C THR A 200 -3.71 8.19 11.67
N ILE A 201 -2.86 9.21 11.52
CA ILE A 201 -2.09 9.43 10.30
C ILE A 201 -0.58 9.49 10.57
N ASP A 202 0.18 8.87 9.67
CA ASP A 202 1.63 8.96 9.64
C ASP A 202 2.10 9.54 8.31
N PHE A 203 2.99 10.52 8.37
CA PHE A 203 3.62 11.12 7.19
C PHE A 203 5.04 10.58 7.04
N LYS A 204 5.37 10.12 5.83
CA LYS A 204 6.71 9.68 5.44
C LYS A 204 7.06 10.23 4.06
N LYS A 205 8.35 10.35 3.78
CA LYS A 205 8.85 10.58 2.42
C LYS A 205 9.28 9.23 1.87
N LEU A 206 8.71 8.83 0.75
CA LEU A 206 8.92 7.54 0.11
C LEU A 206 9.78 7.72 -1.14
N TRP A 207 10.87 6.99 -1.23
CA TRP A 207 11.71 6.93 -2.42
C TRP A 207 11.40 5.69 -3.24
N VAL A 208 10.98 5.87 -4.48
CA VAL A 208 10.68 4.78 -5.44
C VAL A 208 11.06 5.21 -6.85
N MET A 209 11.16 4.27 -7.78
CA MET A 209 11.33 4.59 -9.21
C MET A 209 10.04 5.21 -9.77
N LYS A 210 10.13 6.23 -10.63
CA LYS A 210 8.95 6.83 -11.29
C LYS A 210 8.18 5.78 -12.11
N GLY A 211 6.85 5.86 -12.08
CA GLY A 211 5.92 4.88 -12.70
C GLY A 211 5.56 3.71 -11.79
N SER A 212 6.13 3.68 -10.60
CA SER A 212 5.90 2.72 -9.52
C SER A 212 4.43 2.57 -9.10
N PHE A 213 3.65 3.63 -9.23
CA PHE A 213 2.23 3.67 -8.90
C PHE A 213 1.31 3.71 -10.13
N CYS A 214 1.85 3.31 -11.29
CA CYS A 214 1.19 3.38 -12.59
C CYS A 214 0.84 4.81 -13.03
N GLU A 215 1.45 5.82 -12.42
CA GLU A 215 1.35 7.20 -12.87
C GLU A 215 1.95 7.33 -14.28
N THR A 216 1.28 8.12 -15.13
CA THR A 216 1.73 8.33 -16.52
C THR A 216 3.12 8.96 -16.52
N GLN A 217 4.04 8.34 -17.28
CA GLN A 217 5.45 8.72 -17.34
C GLN A 217 5.67 10.02 -18.11
#